data_AF-A0AAD2TP75-F1
#
_entry.id   AF-A0AAD2TP75-F1
#
_cell.length_a   1.000
_cell.length_b   1.000
_cell.length_c   1.000
_cell.angle_alpha   90.00
_cell.angle_beta   90.00
_cell.angle_gamma   90.00
#
_symmetry.space_group_name_H-M   'P 1'
#
loop_
_entity.id
_entity.type
_entity.pdbx_description
1 polymer ?
#
loop_
_entity_poly.entity_id
_entity_poly.type
_entity_poly.pdbx_seq_one_letter_code
_entity_poly.pdbx_strand_id
1 'polypeptide(L)'
;MVRELNFTLEGVQGDLKLEYGPFKQRLYQDGREIERQGRFNPKYYVTNTNGEKEEIKIVYGFDFVHVAVFRGQKIDLEERLSTREYIVGGLPVLLIFLGGLIGAVFGFVGATFNYNYMRQEKSFMKQLLVSLGVSVFCYVAYFIFGICFNLLIRG
;
A
#
# COMPACT_ATOMS: atom_id res chain seq x y z
N MET A 1 -9.82 -4.84 -1.54
CA MET A 1 -10.33 -4.33 -0.25
C MET A 1 -9.89 -2.88 -0.14
N VAL A 2 -10.83 -1.96 0.02
CA VAL A 2 -10.58 -0.53 0.21
C VAL A 2 -10.24 -0.30 1.69
N ARG A 3 -9.19 0.46 1.97
CA ARG A 3 -8.75 0.80 3.33
C ARG A 3 -8.90 2.29 3.58
N GLU A 4 -9.13 2.63 4.84
CA GLU A 4 -9.27 4.01 5.30
C GLU A 4 -8.24 4.30 6.39
N LEU A 5 -7.57 5.45 6.31
CA LEU A 5 -6.70 5.99 7.36
C LEU A 5 -7.21 7.37 7.74
N ASN A 6 -7.56 7.53 9.01
CA ASN A 6 -7.93 8.83 9.56
C ASN A 6 -6.70 9.42 10.25
N PHE A 7 -6.40 10.68 9.95
CA PHE A 7 -5.25 11.38 10.51
C PHE A 7 -5.54 12.88 10.61
N THR A 8 -4.79 13.56 11.48
CA THR A 8 -4.82 15.01 11.62
C THR A 8 -3.45 15.57 11.29
N LEU A 9 -3.42 16.81 10.83
CA LEU A 9 -2.18 17.53 10.53
C LEU A 9 -2.20 18.86 11.26
N GLU A 10 -1.07 19.21 11.88
CA GLU A 10 -0.93 20.49 12.56
C GLU A 10 -1.08 21.64 11.55
N GLY A 11 -2.00 22.57 11.84
CA GLY A 11 -2.32 23.70 10.97
C GLY A 11 -3.31 23.39 9.84
N VAL A 12 -3.80 22.15 9.71
CA VAL A 12 -4.89 21.81 8.78
C VAL A 12 -6.21 21.79 9.54
N GLN A 13 -7.26 22.32 8.91
CA GLN A 13 -8.59 22.34 9.50
C GLN A 13 -9.22 20.94 9.44
N GLY A 14 -9.76 20.47 10.57
CA GLY A 14 -10.61 19.28 10.60
C GLY A 14 -9.87 17.95 10.47
N ASP A 15 -10.65 16.89 10.25
CA ASP A 15 -10.14 15.53 10.14
C ASP A 15 -9.85 15.17 8.68
N LEU A 16 -8.70 14.54 8.44
CA LEU A 16 -8.33 14.01 7.13
C LEU A 16 -8.55 12.50 7.08
N LYS A 17 -9.07 12.03 5.95
CA LYS A 17 -9.24 10.60 5.69
C LYS A 17 -8.63 10.23 4.34
N LEU A 18 -7.71 9.29 4.33
CA LEU A 18 -7.17 8.68 3.12
C LEU A 18 -7.86 7.33 2.87
N GLU A 19 -8.61 7.23 1.78
CA GLU A 19 -9.14 5.99 1.28
C GLU A 19 -8.23 5.45 0.17
N TYR A 20 -7.69 4.24 0.32
CA TYR A 20 -6.75 3.68 -0.66
C TYR A 20 -6.93 2.17 -0.91
N GLY A 21 -6.40 1.72 -2.05
CA GLY A 21 -6.36 0.34 -2.51
C GLY A 21 -5.47 0.21 -3.76
N PRO A 22 -5.34 -1.00 -4.35
CA PRO A 22 -4.39 -1.25 -5.44
C PRO A 22 -4.55 -0.35 -6.67
N PHE A 23 -5.76 0.16 -6.91
CA PHE A 23 -6.10 1.00 -8.06
C PHE A 23 -6.82 2.30 -7.68
N LYS A 24 -6.94 2.60 -6.38
CA LYS A 24 -7.75 3.71 -5.88
C LYS A 24 -7.02 4.44 -4.77
N GLN A 25 -6.99 5.77 -4.82
CA GLN A 25 -6.48 6.61 -3.74
C GLN A 25 -7.26 7.93 -3.75
N ARG A 26 -7.97 8.21 -2.66
CA ARG A 26 -8.83 9.40 -2.47
C ARG A 26 -8.56 10.01 -1.11
N LEU A 27 -8.44 11.33 -1.06
CA LEU A 27 -8.27 12.07 0.18
C LEU A 27 -9.56 12.81 0.48
N TYR A 28 -9.97 12.82 1.74
CA TYR A 28 -11.13 13.54 2.24
C TYR A 28 -10.70 14.49 3.35
N GLN A 29 -11.35 15.65 3.42
CA GLN A 29 -11.27 16.58 4.55
C GLN A 29 -12.69 16.84 5.05
N ASP A 30 -12.94 16.58 6.33
CA ASP A 30 -14.27 16.71 6.96
C ASP A 30 -15.39 16.00 6.16
N GLY A 31 -15.07 14.80 5.64
CA GLY A 31 -15.98 13.99 4.84
C GLY A 31 -16.16 14.41 3.37
N ARG A 32 -15.55 15.53 2.93
CA ARG A 32 -15.57 15.97 1.52
C ARG A 32 -14.36 15.48 0.76
N GLU A 33 -14.57 14.86 -0.40
CA GLU A 33 -13.47 14.38 -1.26
C GLU A 33 -12.69 15.58 -1.82
N ILE A 34 -11.37 15.55 -1.66
CA ILE A 34 -10.44 16.51 -2.26
C ILE A 34 -10.01 15.96 -3.61
N GLU A 35 -10.23 16.74 -4.66
CA GLU A 35 -9.82 16.37 -6.00
C GLU A 35 -8.31 16.24 -6.11
N ARG A 36 -7.89 15.10 -6.65
CA ARG A 36 -6.50 14.82 -6.99
C ARG A 36 -6.08 15.67 -8.18
N GLN A 37 -5.04 16.49 -8.02
CA GLN A 37 -4.44 17.23 -9.13
C GLN A 37 -3.13 16.58 -9.59
N GLY A 38 -3.03 16.34 -10.90
CA GLY A 38 -1.81 15.79 -11.52
C GLY A 38 -1.80 14.27 -11.67
N ARG A 39 -1.22 13.80 -12.78
CA ARG A 39 -1.16 12.38 -13.16
C ARG A 39 0.01 11.64 -12.52
N PHE A 40 1.23 12.18 -12.65
CA PHE A 40 2.49 11.52 -12.25
C PHE A 40 2.95 11.84 -10.82
N ASN A 41 2.63 13.03 -10.29
CA ASN A 41 2.94 13.41 -8.91
C ASN A 41 1.69 14.05 -8.29
N PRO A 42 0.74 13.22 -7.83
CA PRO A 42 -0.55 13.72 -7.39
C PRO A 42 -0.42 14.61 -6.16
N LYS A 43 -1.05 15.78 -6.26
CA LYS A 43 -1.15 16.77 -5.20
C LYS A 43 -2.62 16.91 -4.82
N TYR A 44 -2.85 17.17 -3.54
CA TYR A 44 -4.14 17.53 -3.01
C TYR A 44 -4.01 18.90 -2.33
N TYR A 45 -5.12 19.62 -2.23
CA TYR A 45 -5.16 20.91 -1.55
C TYR A 45 -6.12 20.83 -0.38
N VAL A 46 -5.58 20.90 0.83
CA VAL A 46 -6.34 20.92 2.09
C VAL A 46 -6.53 22.35 2.55
N THR A 47 -7.62 22.64 3.25
CA THR A 47 -7.87 23.95 3.83
C THR A 47 -7.20 24.05 5.20
N ASN A 48 -6.39 25.08 5.42
CA ASN A 48 -5.72 25.33 6.70
C ASN A 48 -6.66 26.02 7.71
N THR A 49 -6.22 26.20 8.95
CA THR A 49 -7.02 26.88 9.99
C THR A 49 -7.33 28.34 9.68
N ASN A 50 -6.63 28.96 8.72
CA ASN A 50 -6.85 30.33 8.27
C ASN A 50 -7.79 30.41 7.05
N GLY A 51 -8.30 29.28 6.55
CA GLY A 51 -9.16 29.21 5.36
C GLY A 51 -8.42 29.21 4.01
N GLU A 52 -7.09 29.16 4.03
CA GLU A 52 -6.26 29.11 2.83
C GLU A 52 -6.03 27.67 2.36
N LYS A 53 -5.81 27.48 1.06
CA LYS A 53 -5.50 26.17 0.48
C LYS A 53 -4.01 25.89 0.56
N GLU A 54 -3.64 24.75 1.12
CA GLU A 54 -2.26 24.29 1.22
C GLU A 54 -2.05 22.95 0.54
N GLU A 55 -0.88 22.78 -0.08
CA GLU A 55 -0.50 21.57 -0.78
C GLU A 55 -0.15 20.45 0.20
N ILE A 56 -0.78 19.29 0.01
CA ILE A 56 -0.38 18.02 0.62
C ILE A 56 -0.14 16.98 -0.48
N LYS A 57 0.89 16.15 -0.31
CA LYS A 57 1.15 14.99 -1.15
C LYS A 57 0.99 13.73 -0.35
N ILE A 58 0.38 12.72 -0.95
CA ILE A 58 0.34 11.36 -0.39
C ILE A 58 1.31 10.53 -1.22
N VAL A 59 2.40 10.12 -0.60
CA VAL A 59 3.46 9.34 -1.23
C VAL A 59 3.43 7.93 -0.68
N TYR A 60 3.61 6.94 -1.55
CA TYR A 60 3.80 5.56 -1.15
C TYR A 60 5.30 5.26 -1.12
N GLY A 61 5.83 4.97 0.06
CA GLY A 61 7.25 4.65 0.24
C GLY A 61 7.60 3.25 -0.27
N PHE A 62 8.90 3.01 -0.49
CA PHE A 62 9.43 1.67 -0.80
C PHE A 62 9.28 0.68 0.37
N ASP A 63 8.99 1.21 1.56
CA ASP A 63 8.64 0.49 2.78
C ASP A 63 7.13 0.17 2.84
N PHE A 64 6.39 0.35 1.75
CA PHE A 64 4.97 0.01 1.64
C PHE A 64 4.07 0.80 2.62
N VAL A 65 4.55 1.96 3.12
CA VAL A 65 3.83 2.85 4.03
C VAL A 65 3.34 4.08 3.26
N HIS A 66 2.11 4.50 3.52
CA HIS A 66 1.62 5.78 3.04
C HIS A 66 2.14 6.92 3.92
N VAL A 67 2.72 7.94 3.29
CA VAL A 67 3.30 9.10 3.95
C VAL A 67 2.61 10.36 3.43
N ALA A 68 2.08 11.15 4.35
CA ALA A 68 1.63 12.51 4.05
C ALA A 68 2.82 13.46 4.09
N VAL A 69 3.05 14.18 2.99
CA VAL A 69 4.05 15.24 2.90
C VAL A 69 3.31 16.58 2.94
N PHE A 70 3.47 17.32 4.03
CA PHE A 70 2.84 18.61 4.27
C PHE A 70 3.89 19.62 4.74
N ARG A 71 3.96 20.79 4.10
CA ARG A 71 5.00 21.83 4.38
C ARG A 71 6.44 21.30 4.41
N GLY A 72 6.73 20.27 3.61
CA GLY A 72 8.04 19.61 3.58
C GLY A 72 8.29 18.60 4.71
N GLN A 73 7.39 18.48 5.69
CA GLN A 73 7.43 17.44 6.72
C GLN A 73 6.80 16.15 6.21
N LYS A 74 7.43 15.01 6.54
CA LYS A 74 6.93 13.67 6.22
C LYS A 74 6.28 13.07 7.45
N ILE A 75 5.01 12.71 7.34
CA ILE A 75 4.20 12.17 8.42
C ILE A 75 3.71 10.78 7.98
N ASP A 76 4.12 9.77 8.73
CA ASP A 76 3.74 8.39 8.43
C ASP A 76 2.27 8.18 8.80
N LEU A 77 1.46 7.72 7.84
CA LEU A 77 0.02 7.49 8.05
C LEU A 77 -0.28 6.09 8.59
N GLU A 78 0.70 5.20 8.55
CA GLU A 78 0.61 3.82 9.02
C GLU A 78 1.81 3.50 9.91
N GLU A 79 1.64 2.53 10.81
CA GLU A 79 2.74 2.04 11.62
C GLU A 79 3.81 1.39 10.74
N ARG A 80 5.07 1.78 10.96
CA ARG A 80 6.23 1.16 10.31
C ARG A 80 6.42 -0.25 10.85
N LEU A 81 6.60 -1.20 9.94
CA LEU A 81 6.96 -2.56 10.30
C LEU A 81 8.43 -2.60 10.73
N SER A 82 8.77 -3.55 11.59
CA SER A 82 10.16 -3.85 11.92
C SER A 82 10.87 -4.46 10.72
N THR A 83 12.21 -4.40 10.70
CA THR A 83 13.03 -5.02 9.64
C THR A 83 12.71 -6.50 9.45
N ARG A 84 12.37 -7.20 10.54
CA ARG A 84 12.03 -8.63 10.49
C ARG A 84 10.68 -8.86 9.79
N GLU A 85 9.68 -8.05 10.12
CA GLU A 85 8.37 -8.11 9.46
C GLU A 85 8.49 -7.75 7.97
N TYR A 86 9.36 -6.82 7.61
CA TYR A 86 9.66 -6.55 6.19
C TYR A 86 10.27 -7.76 5.48
N ILE A 87 11.27 -8.39 6.07
CA ILE A 87 11.90 -9.57 5.47
C ILE A 87 10.90 -10.73 5.34
N VAL A 88 10.17 -11.03 6.42
CA VAL A 88 9.21 -12.14 6.44
C VAL A 88 8.04 -11.84 5.53
N GLY A 89 7.47 -10.63 5.55
CA GLY A 89 6.32 -10.28 4.73
C GLY A 89 6.66 -10.15 3.25
N GLY A 90 7.90 -9.82 2.92
CA GLY A 90 8.41 -9.68 1.56
C GLY A 90 8.77 -11.00 0.86
N LEU A 91 8.65 -12.15 1.52
CA LEU A 91 8.94 -13.46 0.92
C LEU A 91 8.28 -13.72 -0.45
N PRO A 92 7.00 -13.35 -0.69
CA PRO A 92 6.38 -13.55 -2.00
C PRO A 92 7.08 -12.78 -3.13
N VAL A 93 7.78 -11.68 -2.83
CA VAL A 93 8.48 -10.85 -3.84
C VAL A 93 9.59 -11.64 -4.55
N LEU A 94 10.13 -12.69 -3.92
CA LEU A 94 11.12 -13.57 -4.54
C LEU A 94 10.62 -14.23 -5.84
N LEU A 95 9.31 -14.23 -6.10
CA LEU A 95 8.74 -14.63 -7.40
C LEU A 95 9.29 -13.83 -8.58
N ILE A 96 9.80 -12.61 -8.38
CA ILE A 96 10.42 -11.84 -9.46
C ILE A 96 11.59 -12.58 -10.11
N PHE A 97 12.36 -13.35 -9.34
CA PHE A 97 13.51 -14.10 -9.85
C PHE A 97 13.09 -15.31 -10.69
N LEU A 98 11.89 -15.85 -10.43
CA LEU A 98 11.38 -17.04 -11.13
C LEU A 98 10.48 -16.68 -12.31
N GLY A 99 9.69 -15.61 -12.19
CA GLY A 99 8.65 -15.23 -13.16
C GLY A 99 8.79 -13.86 -13.77
N GLY A 100 9.93 -13.18 -13.56
CA GLY A 100 10.19 -11.85 -14.09
C GLY A 100 9.10 -10.86 -13.69
N LEU A 101 8.63 -10.07 -14.66
CA LEU A 101 7.59 -9.04 -14.42
C LEU A 101 6.28 -9.64 -13.89
N ILE A 102 5.86 -10.79 -14.42
CA ILE A 102 4.62 -11.44 -13.98
C ILE A 102 4.78 -11.96 -12.55
N GLY A 103 5.91 -12.61 -12.26
CA GLY A 103 6.26 -13.02 -10.90
C GLY A 103 6.29 -11.85 -9.92
N ALA A 104 6.82 -10.69 -10.35
CA ALA A 104 6.80 -9.47 -9.55
C ALA A 104 5.37 -9.04 -9.18
N VAL A 105 4.42 -9.08 -10.11
CA VAL A 105 3.02 -8.71 -9.83
C VAL A 105 2.43 -9.59 -8.72
N PHE A 106 2.55 -10.91 -8.84
CA PHE A 106 2.06 -11.84 -7.81
C PHE A 106 2.78 -11.64 -6.46
N GLY A 107 4.10 -11.43 -6.51
CA GLY A 107 4.91 -11.21 -5.32
C GLY A 107 4.58 -9.91 -4.58
N PHE A 108 4.41 -8.80 -5.30
CA PHE A 108 4.02 -7.52 -4.68
C PHE A 108 2.62 -7.56 -4.07
N VAL A 109 1.67 -8.22 -4.73
CA VAL A 109 0.32 -8.41 -4.19
C VAL A 109 0.36 -9.24 -2.90
N GLY A 110 1.11 -10.34 -2.89
CA GLY A 110 1.30 -11.17 -1.69
C GLY A 110 1.96 -10.42 -0.55
N ALA A 111 3.05 -9.69 -0.83
CA ALA A 111 3.75 -8.91 0.18
C ALA A 111 2.88 -7.80 0.78
N THR A 112 2.09 -7.12 -0.05
CA THR A 112 1.11 -6.12 0.42
C THR A 112 0.10 -6.73 1.39
N PHE A 113 -0.38 -7.95 1.11
CA PHE A 113 -1.26 -8.67 2.02
C PHE A 113 -0.57 -9.02 3.34
N ASN A 114 0.66 -9.53 3.29
CA ASN A 114 1.44 -9.88 4.48
C ASN A 114 1.71 -8.69 5.38
N TYR A 115 2.20 -7.58 4.82
CA TYR A 115 2.49 -6.36 5.59
C TYR A 115 1.24 -5.81 6.25
N ASN A 116 0.13 -5.84 5.53
CA ASN A 116 -1.17 -5.46 6.07
C ASN A 116 -1.63 -6.34 7.23
N TYR A 117 -1.37 -7.65 7.18
CA TYR A 117 -1.67 -8.57 8.28
C TYR A 117 -0.74 -8.33 9.47
N MET A 118 0.56 -8.13 9.24
CA MET A 118 1.57 -7.89 10.29
C MET A 118 1.32 -6.57 11.03
N ARG A 119 0.76 -5.56 10.37
CA ARG A 119 0.32 -4.32 11.04
C ARG A 119 -0.80 -4.57 12.05
N GLN A 120 -1.63 -5.60 11.84
CA GLN A 120 -2.78 -5.92 12.69
C GLN A 120 -2.47 -6.97 13.76
N GLU A 121 -1.62 -7.96 13.45
CA GLU A 121 -1.24 -9.05 14.34
C GLU A 121 0.25 -8.96 14.67
N LYS A 122 0.58 -8.77 15.96
CA LYS A 122 1.96 -8.60 16.43
C LYS A 122 2.62 -9.92 16.87
N SER A 123 1.86 -11.01 16.93
CA SER A 123 2.42 -12.33 17.23
C SER A 123 3.29 -12.85 16.08
N PHE A 124 4.60 -12.89 16.29
CA PHE A 124 5.57 -13.33 15.28
C PHE A 124 5.26 -14.71 14.67
N MET A 125 4.82 -15.68 15.48
CA MET A 125 4.52 -17.02 14.97
C MET A 125 3.37 -17.01 13.97
N LYS A 126 2.33 -16.20 14.22
CA LYS A 126 1.22 -16.04 13.28
C LYS A 126 1.66 -15.29 12.04
N GLN A 127 2.44 -14.22 12.20
CA GLN A 127 3.01 -13.46 11.07
C GLN A 127 3.82 -14.36 10.13
N LEU A 128 4.66 -15.23 10.69
CA LEU A 128 5.47 -16.17 9.93
C LEU A 128 4.60 -17.20 9.20
N LEU A 129 3.66 -17.83 9.90
CA LEU A 129 2.76 -18.84 9.31
C LEU A 129 1.91 -18.26 8.18
N VAL A 130 1.32 -17.08 8.39
CA VAL A 130 0.52 -16.41 7.36
C VAL A 130 1.40 -16.01 6.19
N SER A 131 2.59 -15.46 6.44
CA SER A 131 3.49 -15.09 5.35
C SER A 131 3.93 -16.28 4.51
N LEU A 132 4.25 -17.40 5.14
CA LEU A 132 4.58 -18.64 4.44
C LEU A 132 3.37 -19.16 3.63
N GLY A 133 2.18 -19.17 4.22
CA GLY A 133 0.95 -19.58 3.54
C GLY A 133 0.64 -18.71 2.32
N VAL A 134 0.74 -17.39 2.45
CA VAL A 134 0.55 -16.43 1.36
C VAL A 134 1.62 -16.61 0.28
N SER A 135 2.87 -16.83 0.69
CA SER A 135 3.96 -17.11 -0.26
C SER A 135 3.67 -18.35 -1.09
N VAL A 136 3.34 -19.48 -0.45
CA VAL A 136 2.99 -20.72 -1.16
C VAL A 136 1.81 -20.48 -2.10
N PHE A 137 0.77 -19.79 -1.63
CA PHE A 137 -0.39 -19.46 -2.46
C PHE A 137 -0.02 -18.62 -3.70
N CYS A 138 0.80 -17.57 -3.54
CA CYS A 138 1.27 -16.75 -4.65
C CYS A 138 2.06 -17.57 -5.68
N TYR A 139 2.92 -18.49 -5.23
CA TYR A 139 3.68 -19.37 -6.13
C TYR A 139 2.75 -20.31 -6.90
N VAL A 140 1.82 -20.96 -6.22
CA VAL A 140 0.84 -21.85 -6.84
C VAL A 140 0.00 -21.09 -7.87
N ALA A 141 -0.51 -19.91 -7.52
CA ALA A 141 -1.29 -19.06 -8.42
C ALA A 141 -0.49 -18.64 -9.66
N TYR A 142 0.79 -18.29 -9.48
CA TYR A 142 1.70 -17.97 -10.57
C TYR A 142 1.89 -19.15 -11.54
N PHE A 143 2.13 -20.36 -11.03
CA PHE A 143 2.28 -21.55 -11.88
C PHE A 143 0.99 -21.92 -12.60
N ILE A 144 -0.16 -21.86 -11.93
CA ILE A 144 -1.47 -22.08 -12.56
C ILE A 144 -1.68 -21.08 -13.70
N PHE A 145 -1.41 -19.79 -13.46
CA PHE A 145 -1.50 -18.76 -14.49
C PHE A 145 -0.59 -19.07 -15.68
N GLY A 146 0.66 -19.46 -15.43
CA GLY A 146 1.61 -19.85 -16.48
C GLY A 146 1.14 -21.04 -17.31
N ILE A 147 0.57 -22.07 -16.67
CA ILE A 147 0.00 -23.24 -17.36
C ILE A 147 -1.20 -22.84 -18.21
N CYS A 148 -2.15 -22.08 -17.65
CA CYS A 148 -3.32 -21.59 -18.40
C CYS A 148 -2.92 -20.74 -19.61
N PHE A 149 -1.94 -19.85 -19.43
CA PHE A 149 -1.43 -19.02 -20.52
C PHE A 149 -0.75 -19.86 -21.61
N ASN A 150 0.01 -20.89 -21.23
CA ASN A 150 0.63 -21.80 -22.17
C ASN A 150 -0.41 -22.60 -22.97
N LEU A 151 -1.46 -23.09 -22.31
CA LEU A 151 -2.56 -23.79 -22.95
C LEU A 151 -3.32 -22.89 -23.93
N LEU A 152 -3.53 -21.62 -23.58
CA LEU A 152 -4.20 -20.65 -24.46
C LEU A 152 -3.39 -20.31 -25.71
N ILE A 153 -2.07 -20.32 -25.64
CA ILE A 153 -1.19 -20.07 -26.80
C ILE A 153 -1.10 -21.30 -27.71
N ARG A 154 -1.16 -22.50 -27.14
CA ARG A 154 -0.96 -23.76 -27.86
C ARG A 154 -2.26 -24.44 -28.32
N GLY A 155 -3.40 -24.06 -27.76
CA GLY A 155 -4.73 -24.49 -28.19
C GLY A 155 -5.27 -23.54 -29.23
#